data_AF-A0A165GCF1-F1
#
_entry.id   AF-A0A165GCF1-F1
#
_cell.length_a   1.000
_cell.length_b   1.000
_cell.length_c   1.000
_cell.angle_alpha   90.00
_cell.angle_beta   90.00
_cell.angle_gamma   90.00
#
_symmetry.space_group_name_H-M   'P 1'
#
loop_
_entity.id
_entity.type
_entity.pdbx_description
1 polymer ?
#
loop_
_entity_poly.entity_id
_entity_poly.type
_entity_poly.pdbx_seq_one_letter_code
_entity_poly.pdbx_strand_id
1 'polypeptide(L)'
;MVPLQFIRTDLSFFVVNVYNRGSSERHHTVEALLQAQFPVTSLLIIGGDFNLRHRAWSLSSQPQYAHSELGEQLTVWAASHNLLLLNDLDQPTHRGHQHQADSIIDLTWSAATDTFASYDWDVSDQLRFGSDHRAISWTTDLIIPQTDEPELDLGYRIDPEKRKDWTDTLNALLTMNPPPEAYHCMEDLDRGADVLIGALHAAICEAMPPRKN
;
A
#
# COMPACT_ATOMS: atom_id res chain seq x y z
N MET A 1 -4.32 -4.52 14.72
CA MET A 1 -4.32 -3.79 13.43
C MET A 1 -3.42 -4.56 12.49
N VAL A 2 -3.89 -4.90 11.29
CA VAL A 2 -3.06 -5.57 10.26
C VAL A 2 -3.05 -4.63 9.05
N PRO A 3 -1.91 -4.04 8.68
CA PRO A 3 -1.83 -3.18 7.51
C PRO A 3 -1.93 -4.01 6.23
N LEU A 4 -2.52 -3.43 5.19
CA LEU A 4 -2.37 -3.95 3.83
C LEU A 4 -1.05 -3.43 3.28
N GLN A 5 -0.17 -4.33 2.84
CA GLN A 5 1.12 -4.00 2.25
C GLN A 5 1.09 -4.30 0.75
N PHE A 6 1.48 -3.33 -0.06
CA PHE A 6 1.72 -3.48 -1.48
C PHE A 6 3.23 -3.33 -1.71
N ILE A 7 3.84 -4.33 -2.33
CA ILE A 7 5.29 -4.37 -2.57
C ILE A 7 5.53 -4.24 -4.07
N ARG A 8 6.27 -3.20 -4.45
CA ARG A 8 6.96 -3.08 -5.73
C ARG A 8 8.46 -3.22 -5.44
N THR A 9 9.25 -3.70 -6.40
CA THR A 9 10.69 -4.00 -6.24
C THR A 9 11.53 -2.86 -5.64
N ASP A 10 11.10 -1.62 -5.86
CA ASP A 10 11.74 -0.37 -5.46
C ASP A 10 10.94 0.45 -4.41
N LEU A 11 9.72 0.02 -4.05
CA LEU A 11 8.84 0.79 -3.17
C LEU A 11 7.89 -0.13 -2.38
N SER A 12 7.87 0.04 -1.06
CA SER A 12 6.83 -0.53 -0.20
C SER A 12 5.77 0.52 0.12
N PHE A 13 4.51 0.18 -0.09
CA PHE A 13 3.35 1.01 0.19
C PHE A 13 2.48 0.33 1.26
N PHE A 14 2.15 1.05 2.32
CA PHE A 14 1.31 0.56 3.41
C PHE A 14 0.02 1.36 3.50
N VAL A 15 -1.09 0.65 3.53
CA VAL A 15 -2.41 1.21 3.85
C VAL A 15 -2.87 0.65 5.18
N VAL A 16 -3.07 1.54 6.14
CA VAL A 16 -3.50 1.22 7.50
C VAL A 16 -4.93 1.69 7.67
N ASN A 17 -5.86 0.75 7.86
CA ASN A 17 -7.23 1.07 8.23
C ASN A 17 -7.37 1.21 9.75
N VAL A 18 -7.89 2.34 10.21
CA VAL A 18 -8.18 2.63 11.61
C VAL A 18 -9.69 2.63 11.82
N TYR A 19 -10.15 1.78 12.72
CA TYR A 19 -11.50 1.88 13.28
C TYR A 19 -11.39 1.97 14.80
N ASN A 20 -11.61 3.17 15.32
CA ASN A 20 -11.59 3.46 16.73
C ASN A 20 -13.02 3.61 17.23
N ARG A 21 -13.46 2.79 18.18
CA ARG A 21 -14.84 2.88 18.70
C ARG A 21 -15.04 4.19 19.47
N GLY A 22 -16.18 4.86 19.22
CA GLY A 22 -16.56 6.11 19.87
C GLY A 22 -17.14 6.00 21.30
N SER A 23 -17.36 4.80 21.83
CA SER A 23 -17.81 4.60 23.22
C SER A 23 -16.62 4.44 24.17
N SER A 24 -16.69 5.10 25.33
CA SER A 24 -15.68 5.32 26.40
C SER A 24 -14.96 4.11 27.00
N GLU A 25 -15.05 2.91 26.43
CA GLU A 25 -14.43 1.68 26.95
C GLU A 25 -13.10 1.33 26.28
N ARG A 26 -12.32 2.36 25.92
CA ARG A 26 -10.90 2.36 25.50
C ARG A 26 -10.67 2.45 23.99
N HIS A 27 -9.91 3.47 23.61
CA HIS A 27 -9.50 3.76 22.23
C HIS A 27 -8.30 2.90 21.80
N HIS A 28 -8.42 1.59 21.97
CA HIS A 28 -7.32 0.64 21.79
C HIS A 28 -6.70 0.67 20.40
N THR A 29 -7.47 1.03 19.37
CA THR A 29 -6.95 1.07 18.00
C THR A 29 -5.99 2.24 17.80
N VAL A 30 -6.31 3.43 18.32
CA VAL A 30 -5.41 4.59 18.22
C VAL A 30 -4.21 4.37 19.15
N GLU A 31 -4.42 3.89 20.37
CA GLU A 31 -3.30 3.53 21.27
C GLU A 31 -2.33 2.53 20.61
N ALA A 32 -2.85 1.49 19.94
CA ALA A 32 -2.02 0.54 19.20
C ALA A 32 -1.32 1.19 18.01
N LEU A 33 -1.95 2.16 17.33
CA LEU A 33 -1.33 2.92 16.26
C LEU A 33 -0.13 3.73 16.77
N LEU A 34 -0.29 4.40 17.93
CA LEU A 34 0.78 5.21 18.54
C LEU A 34 2.02 4.39 18.90
N GLN A 35 1.85 3.09 19.12
CA GLN A 35 2.94 2.14 19.43
C GLN A 35 3.44 1.37 18.20
N ALA A 36 2.78 1.51 17.04
CA ALA A 36 3.15 0.80 15.83
C ALA A 36 4.45 1.38 15.24
N GLN A 37 5.26 0.50 14.66
CA GLN A 37 6.47 0.87 13.94
C GLN A 37 6.24 0.62 12.45
N PHE A 38 6.53 1.63 11.64
CA PHE A 38 6.48 1.54 10.18
C PHE A 38 7.88 1.76 9.60
N PRO A 39 8.23 1.07 8.49
CA PRO A 39 9.51 1.31 7.84
C PRO A 39 9.61 2.76 7.34
N VAL A 40 10.72 3.43 7.65
CA VAL A 40 10.97 4.85 7.29
C VAL A 40 10.98 5.07 5.77
N THR A 41 11.35 4.05 5.00
CA THR A 41 11.44 4.10 3.53
C THR A 41 10.12 3.78 2.82
N SER A 42 9.05 3.55 3.58
CA SER A 42 7.78 3.13 3.00
C SER A 42 6.79 4.28 2.87
N LEU A 43 6.05 4.28 1.78
CA LEU A 43 4.95 5.19 1.59
C LEU A 43 3.78 4.73 2.47
N LEU A 44 3.45 5.51 3.50
CA LEU A 44 2.44 5.17 4.49
C LEU A 44 1.18 6.02 4.29
N ILE A 45 0.03 5.37 4.19
CA ILE A 45 -1.30 6.01 4.26
C ILE A 45 -2.08 5.36 5.40
N ILE A 46 -2.64 6.20 6.27
CA ILE A 46 -3.44 5.79 7.42
C ILE A 46 -4.81 6.44 7.27
N GLY A 47 -5.84 5.64 7.14
CA GLY A 47 -7.20 6.11 6.90
C GLY A 47 -8.23 5.40 7.76
N GLY A 48 -9.37 6.04 8.03
CA GLY A 48 -10.55 5.38 8.61
C GLY A 48 -11.23 6.23 9.67
N ASP A 49 -12.13 5.62 10.45
CA ASP A 49 -12.91 6.27 11.50
C ASP A 49 -12.10 6.31 12.81
N PHE A 50 -11.65 7.50 13.19
CA PHE A 50 -10.91 7.72 14.43
C PHE A 50 -11.84 8.03 15.60
N ASN A 51 -13.09 8.44 15.40
CA ASN A 51 -13.97 8.92 16.47
C ASN A 51 -13.30 9.91 17.45
N LEU A 52 -12.30 10.68 16.99
CA LEU A 52 -11.58 11.66 17.80
C LEU A 52 -11.93 13.08 17.34
N ARG A 53 -12.01 14.00 18.30
CA ARG A 53 -12.19 15.42 18.05
C ARG A 53 -10.92 16.18 18.35
N HIS A 54 -10.52 17.05 17.45
CA HIS A 54 -9.37 17.92 17.62
C HIS A 54 -9.52 19.18 16.75
N ARG A 55 -8.90 20.28 17.19
CA ARG A 55 -8.88 21.56 16.46
C ARG A 55 -8.26 21.45 15.06
N ALA A 56 -7.28 20.55 14.88
CA ALA A 56 -6.55 20.39 13.62
C ALA A 56 -7.40 19.79 12.48
N TRP A 57 -8.51 19.15 12.81
CA TRP A 57 -9.46 18.61 11.84
C TRP A 57 -10.90 19.02 12.18
N SER A 58 -11.08 20.16 12.84
CA SER A 58 -12.43 20.71 13.01
C SER A 58 -12.89 21.34 11.70
N LEU A 59 -14.18 21.23 11.40
CA LEU A 59 -14.77 21.89 10.23
C LEU A 59 -14.47 23.39 10.26
N SER A 60 -13.98 23.95 9.16
CA SER A 60 -13.67 25.39 9.04
C SER A 60 -14.88 26.28 9.36
N SER A 61 -16.08 25.76 9.10
CA SER A 61 -17.36 26.45 9.29
C SER A 61 -17.91 26.38 10.73
N GLN A 62 -17.29 25.62 11.63
CA GLN A 62 -17.76 25.42 13.00
C GLN A 62 -16.76 25.96 14.04
N PRO A 63 -17.22 26.31 15.25
CA PRO A 63 -16.32 26.63 16.35
C PRO A 63 -15.36 25.47 16.61
N GLN A 64 -14.07 25.77 16.79
CA GLN A 64 -13.08 24.74 17.10
C GLN A 64 -13.47 24.00 18.37
N TYR A 65 -13.63 22.69 18.27
CA TYR A 65 -13.91 21.84 19.42
C TYR A 65 -12.68 21.75 20.33
N ALA A 66 -12.89 21.60 21.63
CA ALA A 66 -11.82 21.24 22.55
C ALA A 66 -11.19 19.91 22.10
N HIS A 67 -9.86 19.83 22.17
CA HIS A 67 -9.14 18.60 21.83
C HIS A 67 -9.33 17.55 22.93
N SER A 68 -9.44 16.28 22.55
CA SER A 68 -9.20 15.19 23.49
C SER A 68 -7.69 14.99 23.69
N GLU A 69 -7.29 14.49 24.87
CA GLU A 69 -5.89 14.16 25.15
C GLU A 69 -5.31 13.21 24.09
N LEU A 70 -6.08 12.20 23.70
CA LEU A 70 -5.68 11.24 22.66
C LEU A 70 -5.59 11.87 21.26
N GLY A 71 -6.42 12.88 20.95
CA GLY A 71 -6.32 13.64 19.70
C GLY A 71 -5.03 14.48 19.62
N GLU A 72 -4.61 15.07 20.75
CA GLU A 72 -3.34 15.78 20.83
C GLU A 72 -2.16 14.80 20.72
N GLN A 73 -2.20 13.65 21.41
CA GLN A 73 -1.19 12.59 21.28
C GLN A 73 -1.06 12.09 19.83
N LEU A 74 -2.19 11.87 19.14
CA LEU A 74 -2.19 11.49 17.72
C LEU A 74 -1.54 12.56 16.85
N THR A 75 -1.81 13.84 17.10
CA THR A 75 -1.21 14.94 16.34
C THR A 75 0.30 15.01 16.54
N VAL A 76 0.78 14.86 17.79
CA VAL A 76 2.22 14.81 18.10
C VAL A 76 2.89 13.60 17.45
N TRP A 77 2.25 12.43 17.52
CA TRP A 77 2.76 11.20 16.90
C TRP A 77 2.79 11.32 15.37
N ALA A 78 1.76 11.88 14.75
CA ALA A 78 1.73 12.10 13.31
C ALA A 78 2.89 13.03 12.87
N ALA A 79 3.10 14.12 13.61
CA ALA A 79 4.21 15.03 13.36
C ALA A 79 5.58 14.35 13.52
N SER A 80 5.77 13.48 14.54
CA SER A 80 7.04 12.77 14.73
C SER A 80 7.34 11.74 13.63
N HIS A 81 6.31 11.33 12.87
CA HIS A 81 6.42 10.41 11.74
C HIS A 81 6.34 11.12 10.38
N ASN A 82 6.44 12.46 10.36
CA ASN A 82 6.30 13.28 9.15
C ASN A 82 5.01 12.98 8.37
N LEU A 83 3.91 12.73 9.08
CA LEU A 83 2.60 12.51 8.49
C LEU A 83 1.85 13.84 8.35
N LEU A 84 1.24 14.04 7.19
CA LEU A 84 0.37 15.16 6.87
C LEU A 84 -1.08 14.71 6.90
N LEU A 85 -1.95 15.56 7.45
CA LEU A 85 -3.39 15.38 7.37
C LEU A 85 -3.87 15.82 5.99
N LEU A 86 -4.59 14.94 5.30
CA LEU A 86 -4.99 15.14 3.91
C LEU A 86 -6.47 15.52 3.74
N ASN A 87 -7.23 15.52 4.82
CA ASN A 87 -8.65 15.90 4.81
C ASN A 87 -8.86 17.34 4.30
N ASP A 88 -9.89 17.53 3.47
CA ASP A 88 -10.49 18.84 3.23
C ASP A 88 -11.37 19.23 4.44
N LEU A 89 -10.98 20.29 5.14
CA LEU A 89 -11.63 20.75 6.37
C LEU A 89 -12.93 21.52 6.13
N ASP A 90 -13.30 21.77 4.88
CA ASP A 90 -14.57 22.39 4.52
C ASP A 90 -15.70 21.36 4.35
N GLN A 91 -15.36 20.06 4.33
CA GLN A 91 -16.30 18.97 4.07
C GLN A 91 -16.41 18.00 5.26
N PRO A 92 -17.61 17.78 5.83
CA PRO A 92 -17.76 16.86 6.95
C PRO A 92 -17.69 15.41 6.48
N THR A 93 -17.04 14.55 7.26
CA THR A 93 -16.95 13.11 6.98
C THR A 93 -18.07 12.32 7.67
N HIS A 94 -18.68 12.89 8.71
CA HIS A 94 -19.78 12.30 9.45
C HIS A 94 -20.93 13.30 9.55
N ARG A 95 -22.13 12.86 9.17
CA ARG A 95 -23.37 13.62 9.31
C ARG A 95 -23.92 13.43 10.71
N GLY A 96 -24.02 14.54 11.45
CA GLY A 96 -24.57 14.50 12.80
C GLY A 96 -26.06 14.12 12.81
N HIS A 97 -26.47 13.33 13.79
CA HIS A 97 -27.89 12.99 14.00
C HIS A 97 -28.51 13.79 15.15
N GLN A 98 -29.74 14.27 14.95
CA GLN A 98 -30.55 15.03 15.90
C GLN A 98 -29.86 16.29 16.44
N HIS A 99 -29.20 16.18 17.59
CA HIS A 99 -28.52 17.27 18.30
C HIS A 99 -27.01 17.28 18.07
N GLN A 100 -26.49 16.33 17.31
CA GLN A 100 -25.09 16.30 16.92
C GLN A 100 -24.89 17.12 15.65
N ALA A 101 -23.88 17.98 15.66
CA ALA A 101 -23.43 18.67 14.46
C ALA A 101 -22.62 17.72 13.57
N ASP A 102 -22.57 18.04 12.29
CA ASP A 102 -21.63 17.44 11.34
C ASP A 102 -20.20 17.57 11.86
N SER A 103 -19.37 16.56 11.59
CA SER A 103 -18.01 16.50 12.10
C SER A 103 -17.06 15.81 11.12
N ILE A 104 -15.78 16.08 11.27
CA ILE A 104 -14.70 15.31 10.65
C ILE A 104 -14.15 14.40 11.74
N ILE A 105 -14.41 13.10 11.62
CA ILE A 105 -13.91 12.07 12.54
C ILE A 105 -13.26 10.90 11.78
N ASP A 106 -13.45 10.87 10.46
CA ASP A 106 -12.76 9.98 9.56
C ASP A 106 -11.54 10.72 9.01
N LEU A 107 -10.33 10.25 9.31
CA LEU A 107 -9.09 10.97 9.01
C LEU A 107 -8.29 10.21 7.96
N THR A 108 -7.58 10.95 7.11
CA THR A 108 -6.59 10.41 6.17
C THR A 108 -5.25 11.10 6.41
N TRP A 109 -4.25 10.32 6.82
CA TRP A 109 -2.88 10.76 7.04
C TRP A 109 -1.97 10.11 6.02
N SER A 110 -0.92 10.81 5.60
CA SER A 110 0.13 10.18 4.79
C SER A 110 1.51 10.73 5.08
N ALA A 111 2.53 9.88 4.91
CA ALA A 111 3.92 10.29 4.90
C ALA A 111 4.17 11.40 3.86
N ALA A 112 5.06 12.33 4.21
CA ALA A 112 5.29 13.58 3.50
C ALA A 112 5.19 13.51 1.96
N THR A 113 4.54 14.52 1.41
CA THR A 113 4.07 14.67 0.04
C THR A 113 5.17 14.83 -1.01
N ASP A 114 6.45 14.85 -0.62
CA ASP A 114 7.56 14.91 -1.59
C ASP A 114 7.57 13.67 -2.52
N THR A 115 6.85 12.62 -2.11
CA THR A 115 6.60 11.39 -2.88
C THR A 115 5.33 11.44 -3.75
N PHE A 116 4.50 12.48 -3.64
CA PHE A 116 3.25 12.62 -4.39
C PHE A 116 3.33 13.73 -5.42
N ALA A 117 3.15 13.39 -6.70
CA ALA A 117 3.06 14.37 -7.78
C ALA A 117 1.68 15.06 -7.79
N SER A 118 0.65 14.31 -7.40
CA SER A 118 -0.72 14.78 -7.29
C SER A 118 -1.42 14.04 -6.14
N TYR A 119 -2.41 14.71 -5.56
CA TYR A 119 -3.30 14.11 -4.58
C TYR A 119 -4.69 14.70 -4.76
N ASP A 120 -5.67 13.84 -5.01
CA ASP A 120 -7.08 14.20 -5.13
C ASP A 120 -7.83 13.53 -3.99
N TRP A 121 -8.49 14.31 -3.14
CA TRP A 121 -9.21 13.83 -1.95
C TRP A 121 -10.61 14.40 -1.96
N ASP A 122 -11.59 13.52 -1.77
CA ASP A 122 -12.98 13.90 -1.84
C ASP A 122 -13.84 13.09 -0.87
N VAL A 123 -14.99 13.68 -0.53
CA VAL A 123 -16.01 13.09 0.31
C VAL A 123 -17.29 12.89 -0.50
N SER A 124 -17.72 11.64 -0.64
CA SER A 124 -18.90 11.29 -1.40
C SER A 124 -20.08 10.91 -0.52
N ASP A 125 -21.14 11.71 -0.62
CA ASP A 125 -22.46 11.36 -0.08
C ASP A 125 -23.16 10.25 -0.89
N GLN A 126 -22.80 10.07 -2.16
CA GLN A 126 -23.42 9.07 -3.04
C GLN A 126 -22.95 7.65 -2.69
N LEU A 127 -21.71 7.52 -2.21
CA LEU A 127 -21.08 6.27 -1.83
C LEU A 127 -21.26 5.91 -0.34
N ARG A 128 -22.12 6.63 0.41
CA ARG A 128 -22.34 6.36 1.83
C ARG A 128 -23.18 5.11 2.13
N PHE A 129 -23.86 4.55 1.12
CA PHE A 129 -24.70 3.34 1.21
C PHE A 129 -25.63 3.27 2.45
N GLY A 130 -26.20 4.40 2.88
CA GLY A 130 -27.10 4.48 4.03
C GLY A 130 -26.43 4.73 5.39
N SER A 131 -25.11 4.87 5.44
CA SER A 131 -24.37 5.33 6.62
C SER A 131 -24.54 6.83 6.87
N ASP A 132 -24.40 7.19 8.14
CA ASP A 132 -24.17 8.55 8.65
C ASP A 132 -22.73 9.04 8.37
N HIS A 133 -21.78 8.13 8.17
CA HIS A 133 -20.47 8.46 7.60
C HIS A 133 -20.55 8.61 6.09
N ARG A 134 -19.83 9.57 5.55
CA ARG A 134 -19.62 9.78 4.11
C ARG A 134 -18.39 9.00 3.67
N ALA A 135 -18.43 8.45 2.47
CA ALA A 135 -17.28 7.72 1.95
C ALA A 135 -16.17 8.72 1.58
N ILE A 136 -14.94 8.39 1.96
CA ILE A 136 -13.75 9.13 1.53
C ILE A 136 -13.12 8.38 0.37
N SER A 137 -12.78 9.11 -0.69
CA SER A 137 -11.98 8.61 -1.80
C SER A 137 -10.76 9.48 -1.99
N TRP A 138 -9.66 8.87 -2.40
CA TRP A 138 -8.50 9.62 -2.85
C TRP A 138 -7.76 8.91 -3.96
N THR A 139 -7.08 9.68 -4.81
CA THR A 139 -6.21 9.20 -5.88
C THR A 139 -4.87 9.93 -5.77
N THR A 140 -3.77 9.24 -6.08
CA THR A 140 -2.45 9.84 -6.05
C THR A 140 -1.53 9.29 -7.11
N ASP A 141 -0.72 10.17 -7.69
CA ASP A 141 0.41 9.81 -8.55
C ASP A 141 1.70 9.86 -7.74
N LEU A 142 2.49 8.78 -7.81
CA LEU A 142 3.74 8.67 -7.06
C LEU A 142 4.92 9.25 -7.86
N ILE A 143 5.71 10.09 -7.22
CA ILE A 143 7.06 10.45 -7.68
C ILE A 143 7.96 9.30 -7.24
N ILE A 144 8.20 8.35 -8.14
CA ILE A 144 9.17 7.29 -7.92
C ILE A 144 10.51 7.83 -8.41
N PRO A 145 11.50 8.05 -7.51
CA PRO A 145 12.85 8.36 -7.95
C PRO A 145 13.28 7.21 -8.86
N GLN A 146 13.68 7.50 -10.10
CA GLN A 146 14.35 6.48 -10.90
C GLN A 146 15.60 6.08 -10.14
N THR A 147 15.57 4.91 -9.51
CA THR A 147 16.80 4.28 -9.08
C THR A 147 17.55 3.96 -10.36
N ASP A 148 18.68 4.64 -10.58
CA ASP A 148 19.76 4.17 -11.46
C ASP A 148 20.38 2.89 -10.86
N GLU A 149 19.55 1.96 -10.36
CA GLU A 149 20.02 0.59 -10.24
C GLU A 149 20.28 0.17 -11.68
N PRO A 150 21.55 -0.12 -12.05
CA PRO A 150 21.79 -0.67 -13.36
C PRO A 150 20.89 -1.89 -13.46
N GLU A 151 19.96 -1.87 -14.41
CA GLU A 151 19.25 -3.07 -14.83
C GLU A 151 20.31 -4.16 -14.87
N LEU A 152 20.17 -5.18 -14.02
CA LEU A 152 21.19 -6.20 -13.83
C LEU A 152 21.48 -6.74 -15.24
N ASP A 153 22.58 -6.31 -15.85
CA ASP A 153 23.00 -6.80 -17.15
C ASP A 153 23.51 -8.20 -16.87
N LEU A 154 22.56 -9.13 -16.83
CA LEU A 154 22.81 -10.55 -16.66
C LEU A 154 23.62 -11.11 -17.83
N GLY A 155 23.99 -10.28 -18.82
CA GLY A 155 24.75 -10.65 -20.01
C GLY A 155 23.93 -11.40 -21.04
N TYR A 156 22.62 -11.55 -20.82
CA TYR A 156 21.72 -12.27 -21.73
C TYR A 156 21.28 -11.36 -22.87
N ARG A 157 21.51 -11.82 -24.11
CA ARG A 157 20.99 -11.15 -25.31
C ARG A 157 19.61 -11.70 -25.61
N ILE A 158 18.56 -10.95 -25.31
CA ILE A 158 17.23 -11.25 -25.85
C ILE A 158 17.26 -10.96 -27.34
N ASP A 159 17.37 -12.01 -28.15
CA ASP A 159 17.32 -11.93 -29.61
C ASP A 159 15.95 -12.41 -30.10
N PRO A 160 15.09 -11.50 -30.60
CA PRO A 160 13.77 -11.88 -31.12
C PRO A 160 13.82 -12.94 -32.22
N GLU A 161 14.89 -13.00 -33.01
CA GLU A 161 15.06 -14.00 -34.07
C GLU A 161 15.30 -15.40 -33.49
N LYS A 162 15.86 -15.49 -32.28
CA LYS A 162 16.13 -16.73 -31.54
C LYS A 162 14.95 -17.22 -30.70
N ARG A 163 13.81 -16.53 -30.73
CA ARG A 163 12.60 -16.95 -30.01
C ARG A 163 12.22 -18.40 -30.33
N LYS A 164 12.24 -18.79 -31.61
CA LYS A 164 11.85 -20.13 -32.02
C LYS A 164 12.82 -21.19 -31.47
N ASP A 165 14.12 -20.98 -31.65
CA ASP A 165 15.17 -21.86 -31.14
C ASP A 165 15.03 -22.03 -29.61
N TRP A 166 14.85 -20.93 -28.88
CA TRP A 166 14.66 -20.95 -27.42
C TRP A 166 13.40 -21.72 -27.00
N THR A 167 12.26 -21.49 -27.65
CA THR A 167 11.01 -22.19 -27.34
C THR A 167 11.11 -23.69 -27.67
N ASP A 168 11.74 -24.05 -28.79
CA ASP A 168 11.94 -25.44 -29.18
C ASP A 168 12.87 -26.17 -28.19
N THR A 169 13.98 -25.54 -27.76
CA THR A 169 14.88 -26.07 -26.74
C THR A 169 14.19 -26.20 -25.38
N LEU A 170 13.45 -25.19 -24.93
CA LEU A 170 12.71 -25.24 -23.67
C LEU A 170 11.69 -26.39 -23.67
N ASN A 171 10.93 -26.54 -24.75
CA ASN A 171 9.96 -27.63 -24.89
C ASN A 171 10.64 -29.00 -24.88
N ALA A 172 11.79 -29.15 -25.54
CA ALA A 172 12.57 -30.39 -25.51
C ALA A 172 13.04 -30.72 -24.09
N LEU A 173 13.58 -29.74 -23.35
CA LEU A 173 14.04 -29.90 -21.97
C LEU A 173 12.90 -30.30 -21.02
N LEU A 174 11.75 -29.63 -21.13
CA LEU A 174 10.56 -29.97 -20.31
C LEU A 174 9.92 -31.30 -20.71
N THR A 175 10.11 -31.75 -21.95
CA THR A 175 9.66 -33.09 -22.37
C THR A 175 10.59 -34.18 -21.80
N MET A 176 11.90 -33.91 -21.75
CA MET A 176 12.89 -34.85 -21.20
C MET A 176 12.83 -34.95 -19.67
N ASN A 177 12.53 -33.84 -19.00
CA ASN A 177 12.39 -33.78 -17.54
C ASN A 177 11.15 -32.94 -17.19
N PRO A 178 9.95 -33.53 -17.24
CA PRO A 178 8.72 -32.81 -16.97
C PRO A 178 8.59 -32.46 -15.49
N PRO A 179 7.96 -31.32 -15.15
CA PRO A 179 7.55 -31.06 -13.79
C PRO A 179 6.54 -32.11 -13.30
N PRO A 180 6.32 -32.23 -11.98
CA PRO A 180 5.33 -33.16 -11.45
C PRO A 180 3.95 -32.94 -12.07
N GLU A 181 3.26 -34.03 -12.45
CA GLU A 181 1.89 -33.96 -13.00
C GLU A 181 0.88 -33.41 -11.98
N ALA A 182 1.16 -33.60 -10.68
CA ALA A 182 0.39 -33.07 -9.58
C ALA A 182 1.31 -32.73 -8.39
N TYR A 183 0.89 -31.75 -7.59
CA TYR A 183 1.63 -31.24 -6.44
C TYR A 183 0.87 -31.63 -5.16
N HIS A 184 1.44 -32.55 -4.38
CA HIS A 184 0.78 -33.07 -3.17
C HIS A 184 1.50 -32.68 -1.88
N CYS A 185 2.78 -32.29 -1.97
CA CYS A 185 3.57 -31.81 -0.85
C CYS A 185 4.50 -30.65 -1.24
N MET A 186 5.19 -30.09 -0.24
CA MET A 186 6.12 -28.97 -0.43
C MET A 186 7.32 -29.38 -1.29
N GLU A 187 7.79 -30.61 -1.14
CA GLU A 187 8.88 -31.17 -1.94
C GLU A 187 8.49 -31.28 -3.43
N ASP A 188 7.22 -31.50 -3.77
CA ASP A 188 6.76 -31.47 -5.16
C ASP A 188 6.83 -30.06 -5.75
N LEU A 189 6.51 -29.03 -4.95
CA LEU A 189 6.59 -27.64 -5.37
C LEU A 189 8.04 -27.22 -5.64
N ASP A 190 8.94 -27.52 -4.71
CA ASP A 190 10.38 -27.23 -4.87
C ASP A 190 10.94 -27.96 -6.09
N ARG A 191 10.60 -29.24 -6.26
CA ARG A 191 11.00 -30.03 -7.42
C ARG A 191 10.46 -29.45 -8.74
N GLY A 192 9.21 -29.02 -8.78
CA GLY A 192 8.63 -28.38 -9.96
C GLY A 192 9.32 -27.06 -10.30
N ALA A 193 9.61 -26.25 -9.29
CA ALA A 193 10.34 -24.99 -9.45
C ALA A 193 11.76 -25.23 -9.99
N ASP A 194 12.49 -26.18 -9.42
CA ASP A 194 13.85 -26.54 -9.86
C ASP A 194 13.88 -27.01 -11.32
N VAL A 195 12.91 -27.83 -11.73
CA VAL A 195 12.78 -28.31 -13.11
C VAL A 195 12.55 -27.13 -14.06
N LEU A 196 11.62 -26.24 -13.75
CA LEU A 196 11.29 -25.09 -14.59
C LEU A 196 12.46 -24.10 -14.69
N ILE A 197 13.06 -23.74 -13.56
CA ILE A 197 14.19 -22.80 -13.51
C ILE A 197 15.40 -23.39 -14.25
N GLY A 198 15.70 -24.66 -14.04
CA GLY A 198 16.78 -25.37 -14.73
C GLY A 198 16.57 -25.41 -16.25
N ALA A 199 15.35 -25.72 -16.70
CA ALA A 199 15.00 -25.77 -18.12
C ALA A 199 15.07 -24.38 -18.77
N LEU A 200 14.57 -23.34 -18.09
CA LEU A 200 14.68 -21.95 -18.56
C LEU A 200 16.13 -21.51 -18.70
N HIS A 201 16.95 -21.75 -17.68
CA HIS A 201 18.36 -21.37 -17.70
C HIS A 201 19.13 -22.10 -18.81
N ALA A 202 18.93 -23.41 -18.95
CA ALA A 202 19.57 -24.20 -20.00
C ALA A 202 19.15 -23.73 -21.41
N ALA A 203 17.85 -23.48 -21.63
CA ALA A 203 17.35 -22.96 -22.90
C ALA A 203 17.94 -21.59 -23.24
N ILE A 204 18.09 -20.71 -22.25
CA ILE A 204 18.74 -19.40 -22.41
C ILE A 204 20.22 -19.58 -22.79
N CYS A 205 20.97 -20.40 -22.05
CA CYS A 205 22.39 -20.63 -22.34
C CYS A 205 22.64 -21.21 -23.75
N GLU A 206 21.72 -22.05 -24.24
CA GLU A 206 21.85 -22.70 -25.54
C GLU A 206 21.44 -21.77 -26.70
N ALA A 207 20.27 -21.14 -26.60
CA ALA A 207 19.74 -20.31 -27.69
C ALA A 207 20.28 -18.87 -27.68
N MET A 208 20.69 -18.37 -26.52
CA MET A 208 21.08 -16.97 -26.28
C MET A 208 22.33 -16.90 -25.37
N PRO A 209 23.48 -17.45 -25.80
CA PRO A 209 24.68 -17.50 -24.96
C PRO A 209 25.20 -16.09 -24.63
N PRO A 210 25.81 -15.90 -23.44
CA PRO A 210 26.33 -14.61 -23.01
C PRO A 210 27.46 -14.14 -23.94
N ARG A 211 27.68 -12.81 -23.99
CA ARG A 211 28.78 -12.22 -24.76
C ARG A 211 30.12 -12.83 -24.33
N LYS A 212 30.93 -13.27 -25.30
CA LYS A 212 32.35 -13.53 -25.05
C LYS A 212 33.03 -12.18 -24.83
N ASN A 213 33.63 -12.00 -23.66
CA ASN A 213 34.55 -10.88 -23.41
C ASN A 213 35.75 -10.93 -24.36
#